data_AF-A0A952TX89-F1
#
_entry.id   AF-A0A952TX89-F1
#
_cell.length_a   1.000
_cell.length_b   1.000
_cell.length_c   1.000
_cell.angle_alpha   90.00
_cell.angle_beta   90.00
_cell.angle_gamma   90.00
#
_symmetry.space_group_name_H-M   'P 1'
#
loop_
_entity.id
_entity.type
_entity.pdbx_description
1 polymer ?
#
loop_
_entity_poly.entity_id
_entity_poly.type
_entity_poly.pdbx_seq_one_letter_code
_entity_poly.pdbx_strand_id
1 'polypeptide(L)'
;MDCAGNPVVAYYNLTAEDLRLYVDNASACAATPVPAFRGTPEATGPLEFSGAAGSSPQISIDIHNIVHATQLDVDLVSISGGYSIVSGLPIDDLAASDPAATITVQCDSAPQALGTLVLATNDPVVPTVTYDLTCTALVPEFNGSPTAPGPLAFVDIAAATPQLTVQVTNTGDTGSQLDVSLASITTPGYSIVSGLPIDDLTTIGGSATITVQCDSVPQSSGTLVLSTNDPANPTVTYNLTCTAPASGGDSGSSSDGVGAVSSASKPIAPSGVTTLQLGRLLVSLPASAIPPGQTGCEIAVKEQGSSGEYGFSLDDLVYDVKVFCDSGELNIFLDALTVCIRPSDGVPGDKNVYHRHAGQDFRAINGGSGPAGYVCGQTRTLSLFTLGQLALPATGFAPGVVTDLGAPSVAYAASDLTLSIPKLGLNPDILGVPQGPNGWDVSWLSSGQAGYLYGTAFPTWAGNSVLTAHVWNADNTPGPFHALKTLQHGDRFTIAYGGNTYTYEVRSNQLVLPSSQRPLAESEYSQITLVTCESFDPATGDYRYRRAVQAVLVDVY
;
A
#
# COMPACT_ATOMS: atom_id res chain seq x y z
N MET A 1 -4.00 23.29 -42.17
CA MET A 1 -3.66 24.67 -42.54
C MET A 1 -2.23 24.94 -42.08
N ASP A 2 -1.54 25.95 -42.62
CA ASP A 2 -0.22 26.36 -42.13
C ASP A 2 -0.36 27.30 -40.91
N CYS A 3 0.76 27.76 -40.36
CA CYS A 3 0.79 28.69 -39.22
C CYS A 3 0.18 30.07 -39.51
N ALA A 4 -0.16 30.37 -40.77
CA ALA A 4 -0.84 31.59 -41.19
C ALA A 4 -2.33 31.36 -41.52
N GLY A 5 -2.86 30.15 -41.26
CA GLY A 5 -4.26 29.81 -41.52
C GLY A 5 -4.56 29.47 -42.98
N ASN A 6 -3.54 29.28 -43.83
CA ASN A 6 -3.75 28.93 -45.23
C ASN A 6 -4.08 27.43 -45.39
N PRO A 7 -4.99 27.04 -46.30
CA PRO A 7 -5.24 25.63 -46.61
C PRO A 7 -3.97 24.94 -47.09
N VAL A 8 -3.70 23.75 -46.53
CA VAL A 8 -2.56 22.91 -46.94
C VAL A 8 -3.10 21.59 -47.46
N VAL A 9 -2.72 21.21 -48.67
CA VAL A 9 -3.10 19.94 -49.30
C VAL A 9 -1.84 19.13 -49.58
N ALA A 10 -1.85 17.87 -49.14
CA ALA A 10 -0.81 16.91 -49.49
C ALA A 10 -1.10 16.29 -50.86
N TYR A 11 -0.09 16.22 -51.73
CA TYR A 11 -0.19 15.58 -53.04
C TYR A 11 1.07 14.78 -53.35
N TYR A 12 0.90 13.70 -54.11
CA TYR A 12 2.02 12.86 -54.53
C TYR A 12 2.53 13.34 -55.89
N ASN A 13 3.79 13.79 -55.94
CA ASN A 13 4.41 14.28 -57.16
C ASN A 13 4.95 13.10 -57.97
N LEU A 14 4.23 12.72 -59.03
CA LEU A 14 4.57 11.59 -59.88
C LEU A 14 5.91 11.75 -60.64
N THR A 15 6.42 12.96 -60.82
CA THR A 15 7.70 13.20 -61.51
C THR A 15 8.90 13.12 -60.57
N ALA A 16 8.71 13.51 -59.32
CA ALA A 16 9.75 13.48 -58.29
C ALA A 16 9.66 12.24 -57.37
N GLU A 17 8.61 11.42 -57.55
CA GLU A 17 8.28 10.25 -56.73
C GLU A 17 8.27 10.55 -55.21
N ASP A 18 7.84 11.75 -54.83
CA ASP A 18 7.79 12.21 -53.44
C ASP A 18 6.42 12.77 -53.05
N LEU A 19 6.10 12.72 -51.76
CA LEU A 19 4.93 13.39 -51.19
C LEU A 19 5.28 14.86 -50.90
N ARG A 20 4.47 15.79 -51.40
CA ARG A 20 4.66 17.23 -51.19
C ARG A 20 3.42 17.89 -50.60
N LEU A 21 3.65 19.04 -49.97
CA LEU A 21 2.60 19.89 -49.44
C LEU A 21 2.46 21.13 -50.35
N TYR A 22 1.23 21.45 -50.74
CA TYR A 22 0.89 22.71 -51.39
C TYR A 22 0.15 23.60 -50.39
N VAL A 23 0.60 24.85 -50.28
CA VAL A 23 -0.05 25.90 -49.48
C VAL A 23 -0.78 26.83 -50.46
N ASP A 24 -2.09 26.96 -50.32
CA ASP A 24 -2.87 27.87 -51.15
C ASP A 24 -2.78 29.32 -50.62
N ASN A 25 -2.01 30.15 -51.32
CA ASN A 25 -1.77 31.56 -50.95
C ASN A 25 -2.71 32.55 -51.66
N ALA A 26 -3.85 32.09 -52.21
CA ALA A 26 -4.82 32.98 -52.84
C ALA A 26 -5.40 33.98 -51.82
N SER A 27 -5.30 35.28 -52.12
CA SER A 27 -5.77 36.38 -51.25
C SER A 27 -7.28 36.39 -50.98
N ALA A 28 -8.05 35.56 -51.68
CA ALA A 28 -9.48 35.36 -51.44
C ALA A 28 -9.78 34.26 -50.39
N CYS A 29 -8.79 33.47 -49.99
CA CYS A 29 -8.90 32.39 -49.01
C CYS A 29 -8.17 32.67 -47.69
N ALA A 30 -7.49 33.81 -47.56
CA ALA A 30 -6.93 34.27 -46.29
C ALA A 30 -8.09 34.71 -45.38
N ALA A 31 -8.62 33.77 -44.57
CA ALA A 31 -9.46 34.14 -43.45
C ALA A 31 -8.68 35.15 -42.59
N THR A 32 -9.29 36.28 -42.23
CA THR A 32 -8.69 37.20 -41.26
C THR A 32 -8.37 36.39 -40.01
N PRO A 33 -7.11 36.39 -39.53
CA PRO A 33 -6.77 35.65 -38.33
C PRO A 33 -7.62 36.18 -37.18
N VAL A 34 -8.26 35.27 -36.46
CA VAL A 34 -9.08 35.54 -35.27
C VAL A 34 -8.38 34.97 -34.04
N PRO A 35 -8.55 35.57 -32.86
CA PRO A 35 -8.03 35.01 -31.62
C PRO A 35 -8.49 33.57 -31.43
N ALA A 36 -7.63 32.74 -30.82
CA ALA A 36 -8.03 31.38 -30.43
C ALA A 36 -7.62 31.10 -28.99
N PHE A 37 -8.63 30.78 -28.17
CA PHE A 37 -8.47 30.50 -26.75
C PHE A 37 -7.89 29.10 -26.53
N ARG A 38 -6.88 28.99 -25.67
CA ARG A 38 -6.43 27.71 -25.11
C ARG A 38 -6.14 27.86 -23.62
N GLY A 39 -6.93 27.18 -22.79
CA GLY A 39 -6.71 27.08 -21.35
C GLY A 39 -6.04 25.77 -20.97
N THR A 40 -5.12 25.80 -20.00
CA THR A 40 -4.58 24.62 -19.32
C THR A 40 -4.84 24.73 -17.81
N PRO A 41 -5.58 23.79 -17.18
CA PRO A 41 -6.20 22.60 -17.78
C PRO A 41 -7.29 22.94 -18.82
N GLU A 42 -7.52 22.01 -19.74
CA GLU A 42 -8.56 22.16 -20.77
C GLU A 42 -9.95 22.11 -20.14
N ALA A 43 -10.91 22.86 -20.70
CA ALA A 43 -12.28 22.98 -20.19
C ALA A 43 -13.15 21.71 -20.40
N THR A 44 -12.55 20.55 -20.67
CA THR A 44 -13.23 19.27 -20.90
C THR A 44 -13.49 18.48 -19.61
N GLY A 45 -13.03 18.97 -18.45
CA GLY A 45 -13.23 18.35 -17.14
C GLY A 45 -13.33 19.36 -16.00
N PRO A 46 -13.71 18.91 -14.79
CA PRO A 46 -13.86 19.79 -13.65
C PRO A 46 -12.51 20.28 -13.13
N LEU A 47 -12.46 21.52 -12.66
CA LEU A 47 -11.37 22.02 -11.81
C LEU A 47 -11.59 21.45 -10.41
N GLU A 48 -10.73 20.50 -10.02
CA GLU A 48 -10.88 19.71 -8.80
C GLU A 48 -10.08 20.29 -7.63
N PHE A 49 -10.75 21.08 -6.80
CA PHE A 49 -10.18 21.61 -5.57
C PHE A 49 -10.23 20.55 -4.48
N SER A 50 -9.08 20.29 -3.84
CA SER A 50 -9.00 19.47 -2.63
C SER A 50 -8.19 20.18 -1.56
N GLY A 51 -8.65 20.10 -0.32
CA GLY A 51 -7.99 20.71 0.82
C GLY A 51 -8.64 20.26 2.13
N ALA A 52 -8.02 20.59 3.28
CA ALA A 52 -8.62 20.31 4.58
C ALA A 52 -10.02 20.92 4.70
N ALA A 53 -10.90 20.30 5.48
CA ALA A 53 -12.24 20.85 5.73
C ALA A 53 -12.14 22.29 6.30
N GLY A 54 -12.85 23.23 5.67
CA GLY A 54 -12.82 24.66 6.01
C GLY A 54 -11.69 25.47 5.37
N SER A 55 -10.74 24.82 4.66
CA SER A 55 -9.65 25.51 3.95
C SER A 55 -10.13 26.11 2.63
N SER A 56 -9.35 27.04 2.07
CA SER A 56 -9.66 27.73 0.81
C SER A 56 -8.68 27.34 -0.33
N PRO A 57 -8.75 26.11 -0.87
CA PRO A 57 -7.80 25.65 -1.90
C PRO A 57 -7.95 26.44 -3.21
N GLN A 58 -6.85 26.58 -3.94
CA GLN A 58 -6.75 27.37 -5.17
C GLN A 58 -6.22 26.53 -6.34
N ILE A 59 -6.69 26.83 -7.56
CA ILE A 59 -6.23 26.25 -8.82
C ILE A 59 -5.92 27.38 -9.80
N SER A 60 -4.89 27.18 -10.61
CA SER A 60 -4.52 28.10 -11.68
C SER A 60 -4.93 27.55 -13.04
N ILE A 61 -5.42 28.44 -13.90
CA ILE A 61 -5.71 28.18 -15.31
C ILE A 61 -4.79 29.08 -16.13
N ASP A 62 -3.89 28.47 -16.90
CA ASP A 62 -3.00 29.20 -17.78
C ASP A 62 -3.65 29.38 -19.15
N ILE A 63 -3.81 30.63 -19.58
CA ILE A 63 -4.48 31.01 -20.82
C ILE A 63 -3.45 31.42 -21.86
N HIS A 64 -3.57 30.85 -23.06
CA HIS A 64 -2.78 31.19 -24.22
C HIS A 64 -3.67 31.64 -25.38
N ASN A 65 -3.22 32.65 -26.11
CA ASN A 65 -3.65 32.86 -27.49
C ASN A 65 -2.75 32.04 -28.43
N ILE A 66 -3.32 31.14 -29.21
CA ILE A 66 -2.53 30.22 -30.07
C ILE A 66 -2.42 30.69 -31.52
N VAL A 67 -3.03 31.84 -31.87
CA VAL A 67 -2.98 32.38 -33.24
C VAL A 67 -2.09 33.62 -33.27
N HIS A 68 -1.00 33.56 -34.05
CA HIS A 68 -0.12 34.70 -34.24
C HIS A 68 -0.85 35.85 -34.98
N ALA A 69 -0.54 37.09 -34.58
CA ALA A 69 -1.09 38.35 -35.11
C ALA A 69 -2.52 38.75 -34.66
N THR A 70 -3.02 38.17 -33.56
CA THR A 70 -4.30 38.55 -32.92
C THR A 70 -4.11 38.81 -31.42
N GLN A 71 -5.14 39.38 -30.80
CA GLN A 71 -5.18 39.72 -29.37
C GLN A 71 -6.41 39.07 -28.74
N LEU A 72 -6.19 38.22 -27.73
CA LEU A 72 -7.25 37.49 -27.04
C LEU A 72 -7.67 38.24 -25.78
N ASP A 73 -8.97 38.49 -25.66
CA ASP A 73 -9.59 39.07 -24.46
C ASP A 73 -10.40 37.98 -23.74
N VAL A 74 -10.33 37.96 -22.41
CA VAL A 74 -11.08 37.02 -21.57
C VAL A 74 -11.67 37.74 -20.36
N ASP A 75 -12.99 37.64 -20.22
CA ASP A 75 -13.76 38.28 -19.14
C ASP A 75 -14.52 37.27 -18.30
N LEU A 76 -14.72 37.58 -17.01
CA LEU A 76 -15.59 36.81 -16.15
C LEU A 76 -17.06 37.06 -16.50
N VAL A 77 -17.81 35.99 -16.83
CA VAL A 77 -19.28 36.06 -17.00
C VAL A 77 -19.96 35.76 -15.67
N SER A 78 -19.64 34.62 -15.07
CA SER A 78 -20.21 34.21 -13.79
C SER A 78 -19.35 33.15 -13.11
N ILE A 79 -19.41 33.11 -11.78
CA ILE A 79 -18.90 32.02 -10.97
C ILE A 79 -19.95 31.60 -9.95
N SER A 80 -20.10 30.30 -9.73
CA SER A 80 -21.05 29.76 -8.76
C SER A 80 -20.67 30.15 -7.33
N GLY A 81 -21.66 30.33 -6.45
CA GLY A 81 -21.42 30.67 -5.05
C GLY A 81 -20.60 29.62 -4.32
N GLY A 82 -19.68 30.07 -3.45
CA GLY A 82 -18.69 29.21 -2.79
C GLY A 82 -17.33 29.15 -3.50
N TYR A 83 -17.20 29.82 -4.65
CA TYR A 83 -15.96 29.97 -5.39
C TYR A 83 -15.72 31.44 -5.75
N SER A 84 -14.44 31.83 -5.83
CA SER A 84 -14.04 33.20 -6.14
C SER A 84 -12.84 33.25 -7.08
N ILE A 85 -12.73 34.34 -7.85
CA ILE A 85 -11.52 34.65 -8.61
C ILE A 85 -10.58 35.44 -7.70
N VAL A 86 -9.40 34.89 -7.48
CA VAL A 86 -8.36 35.51 -6.65
C VAL A 86 -7.60 36.55 -7.47
N SER A 87 -7.24 36.21 -8.70
CA SER A 87 -6.45 37.06 -9.60
C SER A 87 -6.53 36.59 -11.06
N GLY A 88 -6.07 37.45 -11.97
CA GLY A 88 -5.82 37.10 -13.38
C GLY A 88 -6.95 37.41 -14.35
N LEU A 89 -8.05 38.03 -13.89
CA LEU A 89 -9.11 38.56 -14.76
C LEU A 89 -9.37 40.05 -14.47
N PRO A 90 -9.78 40.84 -15.48
CA PRO A 90 -9.88 40.47 -16.89
C PRO A 90 -8.50 40.26 -17.55
N ILE A 91 -8.47 39.55 -18.67
CA ILE A 91 -7.29 39.45 -19.55
C ILE A 91 -7.60 40.29 -20.78
N ASP A 92 -6.80 41.32 -21.01
CA ASP A 92 -6.93 42.20 -22.17
C ASP A 92 -5.73 42.01 -23.10
N ASP A 93 -5.97 42.01 -24.40
CA ASP A 93 -4.97 42.14 -25.45
C ASP A 93 -3.86 41.05 -25.48
N LEU A 94 -4.14 39.83 -25.01
CA LEU A 94 -3.14 38.76 -24.92
C LEU A 94 -2.67 38.30 -26.31
N ALA A 95 -1.40 38.58 -26.64
CA ALA A 95 -0.80 38.20 -27.91
C ALA A 95 -0.24 36.77 -27.85
N ALA A 96 -0.18 36.09 -29.00
CA ALA A 96 0.37 34.73 -29.06
C ALA A 96 1.88 34.61 -28.74
N SER A 97 2.60 35.74 -28.69
CA SER A 97 4.01 35.79 -28.26
C SER A 97 4.17 35.97 -26.76
N ASP A 98 3.09 36.32 -26.05
CA ASP A 98 3.14 36.59 -24.63
C ASP A 98 3.24 35.28 -23.83
N PRO A 99 3.82 35.30 -22.62
CA PRO A 99 3.68 34.18 -21.69
C PRO A 99 2.19 33.95 -21.37
N ALA A 100 1.87 32.75 -20.88
CA ALA A 100 0.51 32.44 -20.47
C ALA A 100 -0.01 33.45 -19.43
N ALA A 101 -1.25 33.90 -19.58
CA ALA A 101 -1.94 34.67 -18.56
C ALA A 101 -2.60 33.70 -17.57
N THR A 102 -2.25 33.79 -16.29
CA THR A 102 -2.74 32.86 -15.27
C THR A 102 -3.95 33.44 -14.53
N ILE A 103 -5.07 32.71 -14.56
CA ILE A 103 -6.25 32.97 -13.73
C ILE A 103 -6.16 32.09 -12.49
N THR A 104 -6.28 32.68 -11.30
CA THR A 104 -6.32 31.93 -10.04
C THR A 104 -7.74 31.89 -9.52
N VAL A 105 -8.29 30.68 -9.43
CA VAL A 105 -9.63 30.39 -8.90
C VAL A 105 -9.48 29.78 -7.52
N GLN A 106 -10.40 30.10 -6.61
CA GLN A 106 -10.42 29.59 -5.24
C GLN A 106 -11.77 28.95 -4.94
N CYS A 107 -11.75 27.82 -4.22
CA CYS A 107 -12.88 27.37 -3.44
C CYS A 107 -12.84 28.07 -2.08
N ASP A 108 -13.90 28.79 -1.70
CA ASP A 108 -13.85 29.69 -0.54
C ASP A 108 -13.73 28.94 0.78
N SER A 109 -14.30 27.73 0.88
CA SER A 109 -14.19 26.85 2.04
C SER A 109 -14.57 25.42 1.67
N ALA A 110 -13.65 24.47 1.67
CA ALA A 110 -13.95 23.07 1.36
C ALA A 110 -14.84 22.40 2.44
N PRO A 111 -15.82 21.56 2.08
CA PRO A 111 -16.30 21.27 0.73
C PRO A 111 -17.33 22.31 0.26
N GLN A 112 -17.50 22.46 -1.04
CA GLN A 112 -18.57 23.26 -1.64
C GLN A 112 -19.46 22.41 -2.53
N ALA A 113 -20.67 22.90 -2.81
CA ALA A 113 -21.51 22.29 -3.82
C ALA A 113 -20.82 22.37 -5.20
N LEU A 114 -21.23 21.50 -6.13
CA LEU A 114 -20.79 21.59 -7.52
C LEU A 114 -21.09 22.97 -8.09
N GLY A 115 -20.11 23.55 -8.78
CA GLY A 115 -20.20 24.89 -9.33
C GLY A 115 -19.75 24.95 -10.78
N THR A 116 -19.84 26.14 -11.35
CA THR A 116 -19.34 26.47 -12.68
C THR A 116 -18.63 27.82 -12.65
N LEU A 117 -17.57 27.94 -13.43
CA LEU A 117 -16.92 29.18 -13.82
C LEU A 117 -17.16 29.38 -15.31
N VAL A 118 -17.75 30.51 -15.69
CA VAL A 118 -18.06 30.86 -17.08
C VAL A 118 -17.25 32.10 -17.46
N LEU A 119 -16.47 31.99 -18.52
CA LEU A 119 -15.65 33.04 -19.10
C LEU A 119 -16.17 33.39 -20.49
N ALA A 120 -16.15 34.67 -20.85
CA ALA A 120 -16.38 35.14 -22.21
C ALA A 120 -15.02 35.35 -22.89
N THR A 121 -14.93 35.02 -24.17
CA THR A 121 -13.73 35.30 -24.97
C THR A 121 -14.10 35.96 -26.28
N ASN A 122 -13.13 36.66 -26.89
CA ASN A 122 -13.28 37.18 -28.24
C ASN A 122 -12.89 36.15 -29.35
N ASP A 123 -12.65 34.88 -28.99
CA ASP A 123 -12.50 33.76 -29.93
C ASP A 123 -13.89 33.42 -30.54
N PRO A 124 -14.08 33.53 -31.87
CA PRO A 124 -15.38 33.28 -32.49
C PRO A 124 -15.79 31.80 -32.53
N VAL A 125 -14.84 30.87 -32.35
CA VAL A 125 -15.11 29.43 -32.24
C VAL A 125 -15.50 29.09 -30.80
N VAL A 126 -14.89 29.75 -29.82
CA VAL A 126 -15.12 29.52 -28.38
C VAL A 126 -15.48 30.83 -27.65
N PRO A 127 -16.64 31.45 -27.98
CA PRO A 127 -17.03 32.74 -27.39
C PRO A 127 -17.37 32.64 -25.90
N THR A 128 -17.58 31.42 -25.40
CA THR A 128 -17.83 31.13 -23.99
C THR A 128 -17.11 29.85 -23.61
N VAL A 129 -16.37 29.91 -22.50
CA VAL A 129 -15.67 28.77 -21.91
C VAL A 129 -16.29 28.51 -20.54
N THR A 130 -16.70 27.26 -20.29
CA THR A 130 -17.28 26.86 -19.02
C THR A 130 -16.41 25.79 -18.39
N TYR A 131 -15.98 26.02 -17.16
CA TYR A 131 -15.33 25.03 -16.30
C TYR A 131 -16.32 24.55 -15.24
N ASP A 132 -16.48 23.25 -15.12
CA ASP A 132 -17.15 22.65 -13.96
C ASP A 132 -16.21 22.75 -12.75
N LEU A 133 -16.74 22.99 -11.55
CA LEU A 133 -15.95 23.15 -10.32
C LEU A 133 -16.39 22.09 -9.31
N THR A 134 -15.43 21.33 -8.79
CA THR A 134 -15.64 20.36 -7.70
C THR A 134 -14.73 20.75 -6.55
N CYS A 135 -15.28 20.91 -5.34
CA CYS A 135 -14.47 21.20 -4.15
C CYS A 135 -14.77 20.21 -3.04
N THR A 136 -13.82 19.32 -2.79
CA THR A 136 -13.92 18.27 -1.78
C THR A 136 -13.04 18.59 -0.58
N ALA A 137 -13.54 18.27 0.61
CA ALA A 137 -12.73 18.29 1.82
C ALA A 137 -12.01 16.94 1.95
N LEU A 138 -10.70 17.00 2.19
CA LEU A 138 -9.91 15.83 2.56
C LEU A 138 -10.23 15.47 4.02
N VAL A 139 -10.50 14.19 4.25
CA VAL A 139 -10.95 13.69 5.56
C VAL A 139 -9.78 12.99 6.25
N PRO A 140 -9.28 13.49 7.40
CA PRO A 140 -8.31 12.76 8.21
C PRO A 140 -8.98 11.60 8.95
N GLU A 141 -8.23 10.53 9.18
CA GLU A 141 -8.70 9.37 9.95
C GLU A 141 -7.71 9.09 11.10
N PHE A 142 -8.22 9.11 12.34
CA PHE A 142 -7.41 8.82 13.51
C PHE A 142 -7.16 7.31 13.62
N ASN A 143 -5.88 6.91 13.58
CA ASN A 143 -5.49 5.54 13.90
C ASN A 143 -4.46 5.53 15.04
N GLY A 144 -4.89 5.00 16.19
CA GLY A 144 -4.06 4.87 17.39
C GLY A 144 -3.58 3.43 17.62
N SER A 145 -2.32 3.26 18.01
CA SER A 145 -1.73 2.00 18.44
C SER A 145 -1.08 2.15 19.82
N PRO A 146 -1.58 1.47 20.88
CA PRO A 146 -2.73 0.56 20.88
C PRO A 146 -4.06 1.20 20.46
N THR A 147 -5.02 0.41 19.97
CA THR A 147 -6.32 0.87 19.48
C THR A 147 -7.28 1.19 20.61
N ALA A 148 -7.96 2.34 20.54
CA ALA A 148 -9.02 2.72 21.48
C ALA A 148 -10.27 1.81 21.32
N PRO A 149 -11.05 1.55 22.39
CA PRO A 149 -10.85 2.04 23.76
C PRO A 149 -9.97 1.12 24.62
N GLY A 150 -9.20 0.21 24.01
CA GLY A 150 -8.45 -0.84 24.69
C GLY A 150 -7.59 -0.33 25.87
N PRO A 151 -7.40 -1.14 26.92
CA PRO A 151 -6.73 -0.66 28.12
C PRO A 151 -5.25 -0.37 27.84
N LEU A 152 -4.83 0.87 28.08
CA LEU A 152 -3.44 1.24 28.24
C LEU A 152 -2.99 0.75 29.63
N ALA A 153 -2.55 -0.51 29.67
CA ALA A 153 -2.12 -1.17 30.90
C ALA A 153 -0.65 -0.87 31.19
N PHE A 154 -0.39 -0.21 32.32
CA PHE A 154 0.95 0.07 32.80
C PHE A 154 1.47 -1.14 33.59
N VAL A 155 2.28 -1.98 32.94
CA VAL A 155 2.76 -3.27 33.51
C VAL A 155 4.27 -3.27 33.77
N ASP A 156 4.92 -2.10 33.80
CA ASP A 156 6.36 -2.06 34.04
C ASP A 156 6.68 -2.40 35.51
N ILE A 157 7.39 -3.53 35.68
CA ILE A 157 7.67 -4.17 36.97
C ILE A 157 8.81 -3.49 37.74
N ALA A 158 9.51 -2.53 37.11
CA ALA A 158 10.70 -1.88 37.67
C ALA A 158 10.50 -0.40 38.06
N ALA A 159 9.47 0.27 37.53
CA ALA A 159 9.31 1.72 37.64
C ALA A 159 8.22 2.15 38.64
N ALA A 160 8.54 3.09 39.53
CA ALA A 160 7.55 3.69 40.44
C ALA A 160 6.50 4.56 39.73
N THR A 161 6.83 5.04 38.52
CA THR A 161 6.00 5.89 37.65
C THR A 161 6.02 5.35 36.23
N PRO A 162 5.32 4.23 35.93
CA PRO A 162 5.40 3.59 34.62
C PRO A 162 4.79 4.48 33.53
N GLN A 163 5.39 4.44 32.34
CA GLN A 163 4.94 5.19 31.17
C GLN A 163 4.54 4.24 30.04
N LEU A 164 3.60 4.66 29.20
CA LEU A 164 3.17 3.94 28.02
C LEU A 164 2.96 4.93 26.86
N THR A 165 3.27 4.49 25.65
CA THR A 165 3.14 5.30 24.44
C THR A 165 1.95 4.88 23.60
N VAL A 166 1.19 5.85 23.10
CA VAL A 166 0.21 5.68 22.01
C VAL A 166 0.83 6.26 20.75
N GLN A 167 1.07 5.42 19.74
CA GLN A 167 1.41 5.88 18.39
C GLN A 167 0.13 6.32 17.69
N VAL A 168 0.13 7.50 17.10
CA VAL A 168 -0.96 8.07 16.33
C VAL A 168 -0.50 8.22 14.89
N THR A 169 -1.31 7.74 13.96
CA THR A 169 -1.11 7.90 12.51
C THR A 169 -2.39 8.44 11.90
N ASN A 170 -2.25 9.25 10.84
CA ASN A 170 -3.36 9.64 9.99
C ASN A 170 -3.48 8.63 8.84
N THR A 171 -4.59 7.88 8.78
CA THR A 171 -4.88 6.90 7.70
C THR A 171 -5.92 7.40 6.70
N GLY A 172 -6.32 8.67 6.82
CA GLY A 172 -7.36 9.27 5.99
C GLY A 172 -6.88 9.58 4.57
N ASP A 173 -7.59 10.49 3.90
CA ASP A 173 -7.29 10.85 2.52
C ASP A 173 -5.85 11.38 2.38
N THR A 174 -5.19 11.04 1.28
CA THR A 174 -3.84 11.55 0.98
C THR A 174 -3.83 13.08 0.97
N GLY A 175 -2.96 13.68 1.80
CA GLY A 175 -2.87 15.14 1.97
C GLY A 175 -3.80 15.73 3.05
N SER A 176 -4.65 14.91 3.69
CA SER A 176 -5.36 15.32 4.90
C SER A 176 -4.40 15.55 6.07
N GLN A 177 -4.84 16.35 7.05
CA GLN A 177 -4.08 16.76 8.22
C GLN A 177 -4.88 16.42 9.48
N LEU A 178 -4.33 15.51 10.31
CA LEU A 178 -4.97 15.08 11.55
C LEU A 178 -4.43 15.90 12.73
N ASP A 179 -5.36 16.55 13.44
CA ASP A 179 -5.08 17.26 14.68
C ASP A 179 -5.60 16.44 15.86
N VAL A 180 -4.81 16.35 16.92
CA VAL A 180 -5.17 15.63 18.15
C VAL A 180 -4.78 16.47 19.37
N SER A 181 -5.75 16.72 20.24
CA SER A 181 -5.54 17.46 21.48
C SER A 181 -6.06 16.70 22.70
N LEU A 182 -5.57 17.06 23.88
CA LEU A 182 -6.06 16.48 25.13
C LEU A 182 -7.44 17.07 25.46
N ALA A 183 -8.49 16.23 25.46
CA ALA A 183 -9.81 16.64 25.92
C ALA A 183 -9.93 16.49 27.45
N SER A 184 -9.55 15.32 28.00
CA SER A 184 -9.44 15.12 29.45
C SER A 184 -8.59 13.90 29.79
N ILE A 185 -8.09 13.84 31.03
CA ILE A 185 -7.45 12.65 31.60
C ILE A 185 -7.90 12.50 33.05
N THR A 186 -8.07 11.27 33.53
CA THR A 186 -8.46 11.01 34.93
C THR A 186 -7.36 11.46 35.89
N THR A 187 -7.68 12.43 36.76
CA THR A 187 -6.79 12.95 37.79
C THR A 187 -7.44 12.86 39.19
N PRO A 188 -6.67 12.65 40.26
CA PRO A 188 -5.21 12.43 40.29
C PRO A 188 -4.84 10.99 39.85
N GLY A 189 -3.60 10.79 39.38
CA GLY A 189 -3.03 9.46 39.16
C GLY A 189 -2.49 9.19 37.75
N TYR A 190 -2.96 9.92 36.73
CA TYR A 190 -2.45 9.82 35.36
C TYR A 190 -2.13 11.20 34.80
N SER A 191 -1.04 11.30 34.03
CA SER A 191 -0.59 12.53 33.41
C SER A 191 -0.07 12.30 31.99
N ILE A 192 -0.13 13.35 31.14
CA ILE A 192 0.53 13.36 29.84
C ILE A 192 1.95 13.86 30.03
N VAL A 193 2.93 13.07 29.59
CA VAL A 193 4.36 13.42 29.64
C VAL A 193 4.76 14.24 28.42
N SER A 194 4.32 13.82 27.24
CA SER A 194 4.68 14.45 25.96
C SER A 194 3.77 14.00 24.82
N GLY A 195 3.84 14.71 23.69
CA GLY A 195 3.22 14.29 22.42
C GLY A 195 1.84 14.86 22.14
N LEU A 196 1.33 15.79 22.95
CA LEU A 196 0.11 16.55 22.67
C LEU A 196 0.36 18.06 22.88
N PRO A 197 -0.26 18.94 22.08
CA PRO A 197 -1.10 18.62 20.92
C PRO A 197 -0.27 18.05 19.74
N ILE A 198 -0.94 17.30 18.87
CA ILE A 198 -0.46 16.91 17.54
C ILE A 198 -1.19 17.82 16.56
N ASP A 199 -0.44 18.59 15.79
CA ASP A 199 -0.99 19.50 14.78
C ASP A 199 -0.52 19.04 13.40
N ASP A 200 -1.41 19.09 12.42
CA ASP A 200 -1.15 18.86 10.99
C ASP A 200 -0.49 17.51 10.65
N LEU A 201 -0.84 16.41 11.35
CA LEU A 201 -0.27 15.09 11.06
C LEU A 201 -0.73 14.58 9.68
N THR A 202 0.18 14.60 8.72
CA THR A 202 -0.09 14.17 7.34
C THR A 202 -0.01 12.65 7.19
N THR A 203 -0.66 12.11 6.16
CA THR A 203 -0.64 10.67 5.82
C THR A 203 0.75 10.15 5.40
N ILE A 204 1.69 11.04 5.06
CA ILE A 204 3.06 10.74 4.62
C ILE A 204 4.09 11.09 5.72
N GLY A 205 3.66 11.75 6.81
CA GLY A 205 4.52 12.33 7.85
C GLY A 205 5.05 11.37 8.92
N GLY A 206 4.71 10.08 8.85
CA GLY A 206 5.05 9.09 9.89
C GLY A 206 4.04 9.04 11.04
N SER A 207 4.44 8.47 12.18
CA SER A 207 3.59 8.39 13.38
C SER A 207 4.00 9.42 14.44
N ALA A 208 3.01 10.07 15.07
CA ALA A 208 3.21 10.87 16.26
C ALA A 208 3.11 9.99 17.52
N THR A 209 3.82 10.32 18.59
CA THR A 209 3.82 9.52 19.83
C THR A 209 3.31 10.33 21.00
N ILE A 210 2.23 9.88 21.63
CA ILE A 210 1.72 10.41 22.90
C ILE A 210 2.29 9.54 24.03
N THR A 211 2.97 10.16 25.01
CA THR A 211 3.47 9.45 26.20
C THR A 211 2.57 9.76 27.39
N VAL A 212 1.96 8.71 27.94
CA VAL A 212 1.09 8.77 29.12
C VAL A 212 1.84 8.16 30.30
N GLN A 213 1.67 8.71 31.49
CA GLN A 213 2.28 8.22 32.73
C GLN A 213 1.22 7.87 33.77
N CYS A 214 1.49 6.81 34.51
CA CYS A 214 0.88 6.57 35.81
C CYS A 214 1.77 7.18 36.90
N ASP A 215 1.24 8.15 37.65
CA ASP A 215 2.02 9.00 38.56
C ASP A 215 2.47 8.27 39.85
N SER A 216 1.83 7.15 40.18
CA SER A 216 2.29 6.21 41.22
C SER A 216 1.52 4.90 41.13
N VAL A 217 2.16 3.76 41.40
CA VAL A 217 1.48 2.45 41.39
C VAL A 217 1.04 2.06 42.81
N PRO A 218 -0.19 1.56 43.04
CA PRO A 218 -1.31 1.36 42.09
C PRO A 218 -2.24 2.58 42.00
N GLN A 219 -2.98 2.70 40.88
CA GLN A 219 -4.10 3.66 40.72
C GLN A 219 -5.42 2.95 40.43
N SER A 220 -6.53 3.63 40.72
CA SER A 220 -7.84 3.25 40.19
C SER A 220 -7.83 3.32 38.66
N SER A 221 -8.70 2.53 38.02
CA SER A 221 -8.92 2.65 36.58
C SER A 221 -9.34 4.08 36.22
N GLY A 222 -8.82 4.58 35.10
CA GLY A 222 -9.11 5.92 34.61
C GLY A 222 -9.36 5.92 33.12
N THR A 223 -9.48 7.12 32.55
CA THR A 223 -9.62 7.36 31.12
C THR A 223 -8.70 8.47 30.65
N LEU A 224 -8.23 8.34 29.41
CA LEU A 224 -7.64 9.40 28.60
C LEU A 224 -8.60 9.67 27.45
N VAL A 225 -9.06 10.91 27.30
CA VAL A 225 -9.95 11.33 26.22
C VAL A 225 -9.20 12.34 25.35
N LEU A 226 -9.10 12.03 24.07
CA LEU A 226 -8.51 12.88 23.03
C LEU A 226 -9.64 13.51 22.21
N SER A 227 -9.45 14.76 21.79
CA SER A 227 -10.27 15.39 20.76
C SER A 227 -9.50 15.35 19.45
N THR A 228 -10.17 14.99 18.36
CA THR A 228 -9.56 14.93 17.03
C THR A 228 -10.40 15.70 16.02
N ASN A 229 -9.79 16.07 14.88
CA ASN A 229 -10.50 16.61 13.72
C ASN A 229 -10.98 15.51 12.73
N ASP A 230 -10.86 14.23 13.08
CA ASP A 230 -11.49 13.11 12.36
C ASP A 230 -13.02 13.17 12.54
N PRO A 231 -13.82 13.38 11.48
CA PRO A 231 -15.27 13.49 11.57
C PRO A 231 -15.98 12.23 12.08
N ALA A 232 -15.42 11.05 11.86
CA ALA A 232 -15.95 9.78 12.36
C ALA A 232 -15.60 9.58 13.84
N ASN A 233 -14.44 10.10 14.27
CA ASN A 233 -13.94 9.95 15.64
C ASN A 233 -13.54 11.28 16.29
N PRO A 234 -14.46 12.26 16.43
CA PRO A 234 -14.13 13.59 16.98
C PRO A 234 -13.69 13.52 18.46
N THR A 235 -13.94 12.39 19.12
CA THR A 235 -13.48 12.07 20.47
C THR A 235 -13.04 10.62 20.55
N VAL A 236 -11.81 10.38 21.00
CA VAL A 236 -11.22 9.04 21.16
C VAL A 236 -10.92 8.80 22.64
N THR A 237 -11.45 7.73 23.21
CA THR A 237 -11.30 7.42 24.65
C THR A 237 -10.50 6.16 24.86
N TYR A 238 -9.42 6.25 25.65
CA TYR A 238 -8.62 5.12 26.13
C TYR A 238 -8.94 4.81 27.59
N ASN A 239 -9.10 3.53 27.90
CA ASN A 239 -9.16 3.07 29.28
C ASN A 239 -7.74 2.95 29.87
N LEU A 240 -7.52 3.42 31.09
CA LEU A 240 -6.22 3.38 31.76
C LEU A 240 -6.28 2.41 32.94
N THR A 241 -5.28 1.53 33.06
CA THR A 241 -5.15 0.62 34.21
C THR A 241 -3.71 0.58 34.71
N CYS A 242 -3.51 0.87 36.00
CA CYS A 242 -2.19 0.88 36.62
C CYS A 242 -2.21 0.06 37.92
N THR A 243 -1.82 -1.21 37.81
CA THR A 243 -1.89 -2.20 38.90
C THR A 243 -0.51 -2.58 39.41
N ALA A 244 -0.37 -2.78 40.73
CA ALA A 244 0.83 -3.35 41.34
C ALA A 244 0.98 -4.84 40.96
N PRO A 245 2.22 -5.37 40.83
CA PRO A 245 2.43 -6.78 40.55
C PRO A 245 1.84 -7.66 41.65
N ALA A 246 1.16 -8.73 41.27
CA ALA A 246 0.76 -9.78 42.20
C ALA A 246 2.04 -10.48 42.70
N SER A 247 2.31 -10.41 44.02
CA SER A 247 3.42 -11.11 44.64
C SER A 247 3.21 -12.63 44.55
N GLY A 248 3.79 -13.26 43.53
CA GLY A 248 3.84 -14.71 43.36
C GLY A 248 4.89 -15.31 44.29
N GLY A 249 4.46 -16.10 45.26
CA GLY A 249 5.32 -16.91 46.10
C GLY A 249 6.02 -18.01 45.28
N ASP A 250 7.31 -18.13 45.54
CA ASP A 250 8.24 -19.07 44.93
C ASP A 250 8.06 -20.49 45.49
N SER A 251 8.15 -21.52 44.64
CA SER A 251 8.81 -22.80 44.97
C SER A 251 8.87 -23.74 43.75
N GLY A 252 10.10 -24.15 43.41
CA GLY A 252 10.35 -25.42 42.74
C GLY A 252 11.37 -25.37 41.61
N SER A 253 12.66 -25.40 41.94
CA SER A 253 13.71 -25.76 40.97
C SER A 253 13.64 -27.24 40.61
N SER A 254 13.88 -27.59 39.34
CA SER A 254 14.61 -28.82 39.00
C SER A 254 15.33 -28.66 37.67
N SER A 255 16.56 -29.15 37.64
CA SER A 255 17.48 -29.19 36.51
C SER A 255 17.34 -30.49 35.69
N ASP A 256 17.78 -30.39 34.44
CA ASP A 256 18.19 -31.44 33.48
C ASP A 256 17.12 -32.25 32.70
N GLY A 257 17.20 -32.16 31.36
CA GLY A 257 16.60 -33.12 30.41
C GLY A 257 16.29 -32.54 29.03
N VAL A 258 17.08 -32.91 28.02
CA VAL A 258 16.82 -32.65 26.59
C VAL A 258 15.47 -33.24 26.17
N GLY A 259 14.60 -32.43 25.53
CA GLY A 259 13.39 -32.90 24.84
C GLY A 259 12.03 -32.63 25.52
N ALA A 260 11.92 -31.68 26.45
CA ALA A 260 10.62 -31.31 27.02
C ALA A 260 9.85 -30.37 26.08
N VAL A 261 8.80 -30.90 25.44
CA VAL A 261 7.79 -30.09 24.75
C VAL A 261 7.08 -29.19 25.78
N SER A 262 7.19 -27.87 25.63
CA SER A 262 6.56 -26.94 26.57
C SER A 262 5.06 -26.77 26.27
N SER A 263 4.25 -26.63 27.33
CA SER A 263 2.80 -26.42 27.22
C SER A 263 2.28 -25.53 28.34
N ALA A 264 1.25 -24.74 28.07
CA ALA A 264 0.54 -23.93 29.05
C ALA A 264 -0.97 -23.96 28.79
N SER A 265 -1.79 -23.86 29.83
CA SER A 265 -3.23 -23.66 29.70
C SER A 265 -3.75 -22.59 30.67
N LYS A 266 -4.91 -22.00 30.33
CA LYS A 266 -5.56 -20.98 31.16
C LYS A 266 -7.09 -21.04 31.00
N PRO A 267 -7.85 -21.01 32.10
CA PRO A 267 -9.30 -20.86 32.04
C PRO A 267 -9.72 -19.58 31.31
N ILE A 268 -10.74 -19.69 30.46
CA ILE A 268 -11.27 -18.55 29.70
C ILE A 268 -12.24 -17.79 30.60
N ALA A 269 -11.98 -16.49 30.75
CA ALA A 269 -12.86 -15.61 31.51
C ALA A 269 -14.23 -15.48 30.82
N PRO A 270 -15.33 -15.44 31.59
CA PRO A 270 -16.69 -15.32 31.04
C PRO A 270 -16.96 -13.97 30.36
N SER A 271 -16.06 -12.99 30.52
CA SER A 271 -16.10 -11.70 29.85
C SER A 271 -14.69 -11.16 29.60
N GLY A 272 -14.56 -10.19 28.69
CA GLY A 272 -13.28 -9.56 28.35
C GLY A 272 -12.41 -10.44 27.44
N VAL A 273 -11.08 -10.29 27.55
CA VAL A 273 -10.10 -11.01 26.74
C VAL A 273 -9.23 -11.86 27.64
N THR A 274 -9.15 -13.16 27.35
CA THR A 274 -8.23 -14.08 28.01
C THR A 274 -6.94 -14.14 27.22
N THR A 275 -5.83 -13.75 27.84
CA THR A 275 -4.48 -13.85 27.25
C THR A 275 -3.70 -15.03 27.84
N LEU A 276 -3.05 -15.81 26.98
CA LEU A 276 -2.15 -16.91 27.34
C LEU A 276 -0.83 -16.76 26.58
N GLN A 277 0.28 -16.79 27.31
CA GLN A 277 1.63 -16.68 26.74
C GLN A 277 2.41 -17.98 27.01
N LEU A 278 3.10 -18.48 25.98
CA LEU A 278 4.07 -19.56 26.07
C LEU A 278 5.30 -19.17 25.27
N GLY A 279 6.40 -18.87 25.96
CA GLY A 279 7.64 -18.41 25.32
C GLY A 279 7.41 -17.16 24.46
N ARG A 280 7.63 -17.31 23.14
CA ARG A 280 7.46 -16.24 22.13
C ARG A 280 6.03 -16.13 21.58
N LEU A 281 5.14 -17.08 21.89
CA LEU A 281 3.74 -17.02 21.49
C LEU A 281 2.90 -16.29 22.54
N LEU A 282 2.04 -15.40 22.08
CA LEU A 282 0.97 -14.77 22.83
C LEU A 282 -0.35 -15.00 22.10
N VAL A 283 -1.34 -15.59 22.76
CA VAL A 283 -2.69 -15.77 22.23
C VAL A 283 -3.68 -14.97 23.06
N SER A 284 -4.53 -14.22 22.39
CA SER A 284 -5.60 -13.41 22.99
C SER A 284 -6.96 -13.87 22.46
N LEU A 285 -7.80 -14.37 23.36
CA LEU A 285 -9.11 -14.93 23.06
C LEU A 285 -10.20 -14.06 23.71
N PRO A 286 -11.02 -13.33 22.93
CA PRO A 286 -12.16 -12.62 23.50
C PRO A 286 -13.23 -13.62 23.97
N ALA A 287 -13.91 -13.34 25.07
CA ALA A 287 -14.97 -14.19 25.60
C ALA A 287 -16.12 -14.38 24.58
N SER A 288 -16.34 -13.38 23.71
CA SER A 288 -17.32 -13.45 22.61
C SER A 288 -16.95 -14.44 21.50
N ALA A 289 -15.70 -14.92 21.44
CA ALA A 289 -15.30 -15.99 20.52
C ALA A 289 -15.98 -17.33 20.86
N ILE A 290 -16.34 -17.52 22.13
CA ILE A 290 -16.94 -18.76 22.63
C ILE A 290 -18.44 -18.80 22.29
N PRO A 291 -18.92 -19.84 21.60
CA PRO A 291 -20.34 -19.99 21.29
C PRO A 291 -21.23 -19.97 22.55
N PRO A 292 -22.43 -19.35 22.51
CA PRO A 292 -23.38 -19.37 23.62
C PRO A 292 -23.70 -20.81 24.06
N GLY A 293 -23.77 -21.02 25.39
CA GLY A 293 -24.07 -22.32 25.99
C GLY A 293 -22.85 -23.20 26.28
N GLN A 294 -21.65 -22.75 25.93
CA GLN A 294 -20.38 -23.40 26.31
C GLN A 294 -19.98 -23.02 27.74
N THR A 295 -19.51 -23.99 28.53
CA THR A 295 -19.03 -23.80 29.91
C THR A 295 -17.70 -24.51 30.11
N GLY A 296 -17.00 -24.14 31.19
CA GLY A 296 -15.75 -24.81 31.58
C GLY A 296 -14.61 -24.63 30.57
N CYS A 297 -14.65 -23.57 29.76
CA CYS A 297 -13.72 -23.40 28.67
C CYS A 297 -12.32 -23.01 29.14
N GLU A 298 -11.29 -23.67 28.61
CA GLU A 298 -9.88 -23.31 28.76
C GLU A 298 -9.20 -23.20 27.40
N ILE A 299 -8.22 -22.30 27.30
CA ILE A 299 -7.29 -22.24 26.17
C ILE A 299 -6.00 -22.96 26.55
N ALA A 300 -5.49 -23.79 25.66
CA ALA A 300 -4.26 -24.55 25.82
C ALA A 300 -3.32 -24.32 24.63
N VAL A 301 -2.03 -24.21 24.91
CA VAL A 301 -0.96 -24.06 23.93
C VAL A 301 0.09 -25.13 24.19
N LYS A 302 0.58 -25.75 23.11
CA LYS A 302 1.67 -26.72 23.16
C LYS A 302 2.64 -26.49 22.00
N GLU A 303 3.94 -26.52 22.25
CA GLU A 303 4.94 -26.52 21.17
C GLU A 303 4.95 -27.89 20.45
N GLN A 304 5.09 -27.92 19.13
CA GLN A 304 5.04 -29.17 18.34
C GLN A 304 6.36 -29.50 17.63
N GLY A 305 7.31 -28.56 17.57
CA GLY A 305 8.61 -28.76 16.90
C GLY A 305 8.98 -27.59 15.99
N SER A 306 9.83 -27.85 15.00
CA SER A 306 10.30 -26.85 14.04
C SER A 306 9.38 -26.73 12.82
N SER A 307 9.25 -25.52 12.28
CA SER A 307 8.51 -25.19 11.06
C SER A 307 9.21 -25.70 9.80
N GLY A 308 10.50 -26.06 9.87
CA GLY A 308 11.28 -26.57 8.74
C GLY A 308 10.70 -27.86 8.16
N GLU A 309 10.10 -28.72 9.00
CA GLU A 309 9.38 -29.93 8.56
C GLU A 309 8.15 -29.64 7.70
N TYR A 310 7.67 -28.39 7.70
CA TYR A 310 6.54 -27.90 6.90
C TYR A 310 6.96 -26.99 5.74
N GLY A 311 8.26 -26.90 5.42
CA GLY A 311 8.77 -26.17 4.24
C GLY A 311 8.97 -24.67 4.43
N PHE A 312 8.92 -24.15 5.67
CA PHE A 312 9.26 -22.76 5.96
C PHE A 312 10.77 -22.54 6.06
N SER A 313 11.29 -21.48 5.45
CA SER A 313 12.74 -21.16 5.47
C SER A 313 13.29 -20.65 6.82
N LEU A 314 12.43 -20.41 7.81
CA LEU A 314 12.80 -19.75 9.08
C LEU A 314 13.12 -20.69 10.25
N ASP A 315 12.95 -22.02 10.12
CA ASP A 315 13.15 -22.98 11.23
C ASP A 315 12.57 -22.49 12.59
N ASP A 316 11.41 -21.82 12.56
CA ASP A 316 10.75 -21.27 13.75
C ASP A 316 9.94 -22.38 14.46
N LEU A 317 9.41 -22.12 15.66
CA LEU A 317 8.59 -23.08 16.41
C LEU A 317 7.17 -23.15 15.83
N VAL A 318 6.60 -24.35 15.85
CA VAL A 318 5.18 -24.58 15.59
C VAL A 318 4.45 -24.71 16.93
N TYR A 319 3.37 -23.95 17.09
CA TYR A 319 2.52 -23.95 18.27
C TYR A 319 1.15 -24.53 17.96
N ASP A 320 0.72 -25.55 18.69
CA ASP A 320 -0.64 -26.09 18.68
C ASP A 320 -1.48 -25.34 19.71
N VAL A 321 -2.46 -24.58 19.24
CA VAL A 321 -3.36 -23.78 20.08
C VAL A 321 -4.75 -24.39 20.01
N LYS A 322 -5.28 -24.78 21.16
CA LYS A 322 -6.57 -25.45 21.31
C LYS A 322 -7.44 -24.76 22.34
N VAL A 323 -8.76 -24.86 22.18
CA VAL A 323 -9.74 -24.45 23.18
C VAL A 323 -10.61 -25.65 23.50
N PHE A 324 -10.68 -26.00 24.78
CA PHE A 324 -11.49 -27.10 25.28
C PHE A 324 -12.58 -26.53 26.18
N CYS A 325 -13.82 -26.97 25.97
CA CYS A 325 -14.94 -26.70 26.87
C CYS A 325 -15.51 -28.03 27.38
N ASP A 326 -16.49 -27.98 28.29
CA ASP A 326 -17.16 -29.18 28.80
C ASP A 326 -17.79 -30.02 27.68
N SER A 327 -18.16 -29.40 26.55
CA SER A 327 -18.71 -30.09 25.38
C SER A 327 -17.65 -30.68 24.44
N GLY A 328 -16.36 -30.48 24.71
CA GLY A 328 -15.24 -30.92 23.87
C GLY A 328 -14.42 -29.78 23.26
N GLU A 329 -13.55 -30.14 22.31
CA GLU A 329 -12.66 -29.20 21.60
C GLU A 329 -13.46 -28.30 20.65
N LEU A 330 -13.25 -26.99 20.76
CA LEU A 330 -13.81 -26.00 19.85
C LEU A 330 -12.80 -25.65 18.76
N ASN A 331 -13.27 -25.68 17.51
CA ASN A 331 -12.42 -25.51 16.33
C ASN A 331 -12.81 -24.33 15.43
N ILE A 332 -13.96 -23.69 15.70
CA ILE A 332 -14.51 -22.55 14.97
C ILE A 332 -15.08 -21.56 15.99
N PHE A 333 -14.84 -20.26 15.79
CA PHE A 333 -15.16 -19.18 16.75
C PHE A 333 -16.06 -18.11 16.15
N LEU A 334 -16.92 -17.54 17.01
CA LEU A 334 -17.85 -16.47 16.64
C LEU A 334 -17.20 -15.11 16.48
N ASP A 335 -16.05 -14.90 17.12
CA ASP A 335 -15.18 -13.74 16.97
C ASP A 335 -13.75 -14.22 16.81
N ALA A 336 -12.93 -13.41 16.14
CA ALA A 336 -11.55 -13.79 15.88
C ALA A 336 -10.71 -13.78 17.16
N LEU A 337 -9.89 -14.81 17.33
CA LEU A 337 -8.79 -14.78 18.28
C LEU A 337 -7.56 -14.14 17.64
N THR A 338 -6.72 -13.50 18.45
CA THR A 338 -5.47 -12.90 18.00
C THR A 338 -4.30 -13.78 18.43
N VAL A 339 -3.44 -14.13 17.47
CA VAL A 339 -2.22 -14.90 17.69
C VAL A 339 -1.04 -14.02 17.34
N CYS A 340 -0.12 -13.86 18.28
CA CYS A 340 1.07 -13.04 18.13
C CYS A 340 2.31 -13.89 18.41
N ILE A 341 3.30 -13.85 17.54
CA ILE A 341 4.58 -14.53 17.72
C ILE A 341 5.70 -13.49 17.64
N ARG A 342 6.55 -13.45 18.68
CA ARG A 342 7.77 -12.65 18.65
C ARG A 342 8.81 -13.36 17.77
N PRO A 343 9.40 -12.70 16.75
CA PRO A 343 10.49 -13.27 15.97
C PRO A 343 11.70 -13.61 16.84
N SER A 344 12.36 -14.74 16.56
CA SER A 344 13.56 -15.18 17.28
C SER A 344 14.75 -14.27 17.01
N ASP A 345 14.81 -13.70 15.81
CA ASP A 345 15.81 -12.75 15.34
C ASP A 345 15.50 -11.29 15.73
N GLY A 346 14.34 -11.04 16.36
CA GLY A 346 13.90 -9.71 16.76
C GLY A 346 13.46 -8.79 15.62
N VAL A 347 13.31 -9.30 14.38
CA VAL A 347 12.91 -8.51 13.21
C VAL A 347 11.47 -8.86 12.82
N PRO A 348 10.47 -8.01 13.14
CA PRO A 348 9.06 -8.30 12.86
C PRO A 348 8.60 -7.90 11.45
N GLY A 349 9.23 -6.91 10.83
CA GLY A 349 8.72 -6.25 9.62
C GLY A 349 8.73 -7.07 8.33
N ASP A 350 9.29 -8.27 8.34
CA ASP A 350 9.43 -9.15 7.17
C ASP A 350 8.75 -10.51 7.36
N LYS A 351 7.93 -10.66 8.40
CA LYS A 351 7.31 -11.93 8.80
C LYS A 351 5.80 -11.79 8.93
N ASN A 352 5.10 -12.91 8.74
CA ASN A 352 3.66 -13.07 8.95
C ASN A 352 3.41 -14.26 9.87
N VAL A 353 2.30 -14.24 10.60
CA VAL A 353 1.82 -15.43 11.31
C VAL A 353 1.09 -16.33 10.30
N TYR A 354 1.39 -17.61 10.32
CA TYR A 354 0.74 -18.63 9.49
C TYR A 354 -0.05 -19.59 10.37
N HIS A 355 -1.18 -20.07 9.87
CA HIS A 355 -2.01 -21.08 10.54
C HIS A 355 -2.35 -22.27 9.64
N ARG A 356 -2.50 -23.46 10.21
CA ARG A 356 -2.91 -24.70 9.52
C ARG A 356 -4.09 -25.36 10.21
N HIS A 357 -5.26 -25.33 9.55
CA HIS A 357 -6.50 -25.91 10.07
C HIS A 357 -6.81 -27.27 9.46
N ALA A 358 -7.16 -28.26 10.28
CA ALA A 358 -7.75 -29.54 9.85
C ALA A 358 -7.02 -30.26 8.68
N GLY A 359 -5.68 -30.25 8.69
CA GLY A 359 -4.86 -30.93 7.69
C GLY A 359 -4.62 -30.16 6.38
N GLN A 360 -5.21 -28.98 6.21
CA GLN A 360 -4.97 -28.05 5.09
C GLN A 360 -3.54 -27.49 5.08
N ASP A 361 -3.13 -26.78 4.03
CA ASP A 361 -1.82 -26.09 4.02
C ASP A 361 -1.79 -24.86 4.94
N PHE A 362 -0.60 -24.45 5.37
CA PHE A 362 -0.42 -23.27 6.22
C PHE A 362 -0.72 -21.98 5.48
N ARG A 363 -1.68 -21.17 5.94
CA ARG A 363 -2.05 -19.87 5.35
C ARG A 363 -1.61 -18.70 6.22
N ALA A 364 -1.14 -17.62 5.60
CA ALA A 364 -0.89 -16.38 6.32
C ALA A 364 -2.21 -15.84 6.89
N ILE A 365 -2.18 -15.43 8.14
CA ILE A 365 -3.28 -14.73 8.79
C ILE A 365 -2.89 -13.28 8.98
N ASN A 366 -3.74 -12.39 8.44
CA ASN A 366 -3.55 -10.95 8.49
C ASN A 366 -4.42 -10.34 9.60
N GLY A 367 -4.11 -9.11 9.99
CA GLY A 367 -4.86 -8.37 11.00
C GLY A 367 -4.54 -8.81 12.43
N GLY A 368 -4.91 -7.98 13.41
CA GLY A 368 -4.56 -8.18 14.81
C GLY A 368 -3.43 -7.27 15.28
N SER A 369 -3.64 -6.64 16.43
CA SER A 369 -2.65 -5.81 17.11
C SER A 369 -2.09 -6.58 18.31
N GLY A 370 -0.82 -6.34 18.63
CA GLY A 370 -0.17 -6.96 19.76
C GLY A 370 1.00 -6.13 20.26
N PRO A 371 1.75 -6.66 21.25
CA PRO A 371 2.86 -5.93 21.85
C PRO A 371 3.96 -5.62 20.84
N ALA A 372 4.72 -4.55 21.09
CA ALA A 372 5.87 -4.20 20.26
C ALA A 372 6.85 -5.38 20.09
N GLY A 373 7.31 -5.57 18.86
CA GLY A 373 8.19 -6.68 18.49
C GLY A 373 7.49 -8.02 18.28
N TYR A 374 6.16 -8.09 18.30
CA TYR A 374 5.41 -9.28 17.88
C TYR A 374 4.85 -9.08 16.48
N VAL A 375 4.75 -10.19 15.74
CA VAL A 375 3.98 -10.27 14.50
C VAL A 375 2.66 -10.94 14.85
N CYS A 376 1.54 -10.35 14.46
CA CYS A 376 0.22 -10.78 14.88
C CYS A 376 -0.69 -11.11 13.68
N GLY A 377 -1.61 -12.03 13.91
CA GLY A 377 -2.62 -12.48 12.97
C GLY A 377 -3.93 -12.74 13.69
N GLN A 378 -5.07 -12.53 13.02
CA GLN A 378 -6.39 -12.88 13.54
C GLN A 378 -6.99 -14.06 12.79
N THR A 379 -7.66 -14.95 13.52
CA THR A 379 -8.32 -16.11 12.93
C THR A 379 -9.58 -16.51 13.71
N ARG A 380 -10.55 -17.06 12.98
CA ARG A 380 -11.79 -17.65 13.54
C ARG A 380 -11.72 -19.18 13.59
N THR A 381 -10.59 -19.76 13.24
CA THR A 381 -10.31 -21.19 13.33
C THR A 381 -9.04 -21.42 14.14
N LEU A 382 -9.08 -22.42 15.03
CA LEU A 382 -7.90 -22.86 15.76
C LEU A 382 -7.14 -23.93 14.99
N SER A 383 -5.84 -23.97 15.16
CA SER A 383 -4.90 -24.56 14.21
C SER A 383 -3.51 -24.67 14.81
N LEU A 384 -2.60 -25.29 14.06
CA LEU A 384 -1.17 -25.09 14.28
C LEU A 384 -0.80 -23.68 13.81
N PHE A 385 0.07 -22.99 14.54
CA PHE A 385 0.54 -21.64 14.23
C PHE A 385 2.07 -21.60 14.15
N THR A 386 2.60 -20.80 13.24
CA THR A 386 4.04 -20.55 13.16
C THR A 386 4.31 -19.15 12.59
N LEU A 387 5.55 -18.70 12.70
CA LEU A 387 6.00 -17.44 12.12
C LEU A 387 6.79 -17.75 10.84
N GLY A 388 6.38 -17.13 9.73
CA GLY A 388 6.99 -17.34 8.42
C GLY A 388 7.40 -16.03 7.77
N GLN A 389 8.39 -16.05 6.89
CA GLN A 389 8.77 -14.94 6.03
C GLN A 389 8.44 -15.32 4.59
N LEU A 390 7.75 -14.42 3.89
CA LEU A 390 7.35 -14.63 2.50
C LEU A 390 8.61 -14.60 1.62
N ALA A 391 9.01 -15.75 1.08
CA ALA A 391 10.17 -15.80 0.19
C ALA A 391 9.81 -15.30 -1.22
N LEU A 392 10.78 -14.69 -1.89
CA LEU A 392 10.70 -14.44 -3.32
C LEU A 392 10.55 -15.78 -4.07
N PRO A 393 9.70 -15.85 -5.11
CA PRO A 393 9.33 -17.11 -5.74
C PRO A 393 10.56 -17.88 -6.24
N ALA A 394 10.48 -19.21 -6.15
CA ALA A 394 11.48 -20.10 -6.72
C ALA A 394 11.21 -20.25 -8.22
N THR A 395 11.94 -19.49 -9.03
CA THR A 395 11.71 -19.37 -10.46
C THR A 395 12.75 -20.16 -11.26
N GLY A 396 13.23 -21.29 -10.77
CA GLY A 396 14.25 -22.06 -11.48
C GLY A 396 14.15 -23.53 -11.17
N PHE A 397 14.07 -24.34 -12.22
CA PHE A 397 14.27 -25.78 -12.11
C PHE A 397 15.77 -26.11 -12.09
N ALA A 398 16.10 -27.31 -11.62
CA ALA A 398 17.48 -27.79 -11.57
C ALA A 398 18.04 -27.97 -13.00
N PRO A 399 19.15 -27.29 -13.36
CA PRO A 399 19.79 -27.49 -14.65
C PRO A 399 20.31 -28.93 -14.81
N GLY A 400 20.15 -29.48 -16.01
CA GLY A 400 20.55 -30.85 -16.34
C GLY A 400 19.47 -31.90 -16.07
N VAL A 401 18.28 -31.51 -15.58
CA VAL A 401 17.19 -32.43 -15.24
C VAL A 401 15.89 -31.95 -15.85
N VAL A 402 15.13 -32.86 -16.47
CA VAL A 402 13.74 -32.60 -16.87
C VAL A 402 12.84 -32.91 -15.67
N THR A 403 12.02 -31.94 -15.28
CA THR A 403 11.08 -32.05 -14.15
C THR A 403 9.67 -32.30 -14.69
N ASP A 404 9.04 -33.40 -14.28
CA ASP A 404 7.64 -33.67 -14.57
C ASP A 404 6.76 -32.94 -13.54
N LEU A 405 5.97 -31.98 -14.01
CA LEU A 405 5.11 -31.16 -13.16
C LEU A 405 3.75 -31.81 -12.88
N GLY A 406 3.35 -32.85 -13.64
CA GLY A 406 2.04 -33.48 -13.50
C GLY A 406 0.89 -32.60 -14.01
N ALA A 407 -0.15 -32.37 -13.21
CA ALA A 407 -1.27 -31.49 -13.56
C ALA A 407 -1.21 -30.16 -12.77
N PRO A 408 -1.57 -29.02 -13.39
CA PRO A 408 -1.50 -27.72 -12.73
C PRO A 408 -2.33 -27.66 -11.45
N SER A 409 -1.66 -27.29 -10.37
CA SER A 409 -2.22 -27.09 -9.02
C SER A 409 -2.72 -25.65 -8.80
N VAL A 410 -2.36 -24.73 -9.69
CA VAL A 410 -2.64 -23.29 -9.56
C VAL A 410 -3.18 -22.74 -10.88
N ALA A 411 -4.19 -21.89 -10.78
CA ALA A 411 -4.73 -21.15 -11.91
C ALA A 411 -4.16 -19.72 -11.93
N TYR A 412 -3.55 -19.33 -13.04
CA TYR A 412 -3.11 -17.96 -13.26
C TYR A 412 -4.22 -17.10 -13.86
N ALA A 413 -4.31 -15.85 -13.42
CA ALA A 413 -5.26 -14.92 -13.96
C ALA A 413 -4.77 -14.39 -15.31
N ALA A 414 -5.59 -14.54 -16.35
CA ALA A 414 -5.32 -13.93 -17.64
C ALA A 414 -5.26 -12.41 -17.52
N SER A 415 -4.41 -11.78 -18.31
CA SER A 415 -4.34 -10.32 -18.42
C SER A 415 -3.98 -9.92 -19.84
N ASP A 416 -4.28 -8.68 -20.20
CA ASP A 416 -3.94 -8.09 -21.51
C ASP A 416 -2.56 -7.40 -21.50
N LEU A 417 -1.69 -7.78 -20.57
CA LEU A 417 -0.36 -7.21 -20.40
C LEU A 417 0.68 -8.04 -21.17
N THR A 418 1.51 -7.37 -21.96
CA THR A 418 2.66 -8.00 -22.63
C THR A 418 3.94 -7.27 -22.28
N LEU A 419 4.96 -8.00 -21.85
CA LEU A 419 6.30 -7.47 -21.57
C LEU A 419 7.15 -7.57 -22.83
N SER A 420 7.94 -6.55 -23.14
CA SER A 420 8.99 -6.61 -24.17
C SER A 420 10.33 -6.17 -23.60
N ILE A 421 11.34 -7.03 -23.65
CA ILE A 421 12.73 -6.70 -23.27
C ILE A 421 13.63 -6.86 -24.51
N PRO A 422 13.76 -5.81 -25.35
CA PRO A 422 14.43 -5.92 -26.65
C PRO A 422 15.88 -6.40 -26.56
N LYS A 423 16.63 -5.94 -25.55
CA LYS A 423 18.04 -6.34 -25.34
C LYS A 423 18.21 -7.84 -25.11
N LEU A 424 17.17 -8.51 -24.62
CA LEU A 424 17.16 -9.94 -24.36
C LEU A 424 16.38 -10.73 -25.43
N GLY A 425 15.72 -10.05 -26.38
CA GLY A 425 14.89 -10.70 -27.41
C GLY A 425 13.63 -11.37 -26.85
N LEU A 426 13.06 -10.84 -25.76
CA LEU A 426 11.93 -11.43 -25.04
C LEU A 426 10.65 -10.65 -25.25
N ASN A 427 9.53 -11.35 -25.48
CA ASN A 427 8.18 -10.77 -25.53
C ASN A 427 7.13 -11.65 -24.81
N PRO A 428 7.25 -11.94 -23.50
CA PRO A 428 6.31 -12.81 -22.82
C PRO A 428 4.99 -12.11 -22.46
N ASP A 429 3.90 -12.89 -22.45
CA ASP A 429 2.63 -12.46 -21.85
C ASP A 429 2.79 -12.39 -20.33
N ILE A 430 2.17 -11.39 -19.70
CA ILE A 430 2.16 -11.28 -18.24
C ILE A 430 0.84 -11.89 -17.74
N LEU A 431 0.93 -12.84 -16.82
CA LEU A 431 -0.20 -13.43 -16.13
C LEU A 431 -0.21 -13.04 -14.67
N GLY A 432 -1.38 -12.87 -14.08
CA GLY A 432 -1.52 -12.67 -12.64
C GLY A 432 -1.26 -13.97 -11.87
N VAL A 433 -0.25 -13.95 -11.00
CA VAL A 433 0.07 -15.06 -10.11
C VAL A 433 -0.53 -14.75 -8.73
N PRO A 434 -1.60 -15.45 -8.32
CA PRO A 434 -2.20 -15.24 -7.01
C PRO A 434 -1.21 -15.61 -5.91
N GLN A 435 -1.21 -14.83 -4.83
CA GLN A 435 -0.43 -15.15 -3.65
C GLN A 435 -1.09 -16.33 -2.92
N GLY A 436 -0.36 -17.43 -2.84
CA GLY A 436 -0.74 -18.62 -2.12
C GLY A 436 -0.18 -18.67 -0.70
N PRO A 437 -0.49 -19.75 0.02
CA PRO A 437 -0.07 -19.94 1.41
C PRO A 437 1.45 -20.03 1.57
N ASN A 438 2.17 -20.55 0.57
CA ASN A 438 3.63 -20.64 0.52
C ASN A 438 4.27 -19.52 -0.32
N GLY A 439 3.55 -18.42 -0.54
CA GLY A 439 3.89 -17.37 -1.49
C GLY A 439 3.40 -17.69 -2.89
N TRP A 440 4.13 -17.25 -3.91
CA TRP A 440 3.70 -17.36 -5.31
C TRP A 440 4.24 -18.64 -5.94
N ASP A 441 3.34 -19.56 -6.30
CA ASP A 441 3.69 -20.75 -7.08
C ASP A 441 3.77 -20.39 -8.56
N VAL A 442 5.00 -20.35 -9.05
CA VAL A 442 5.35 -19.98 -10.42
C VAL A 442 5.71 -21.19 -11.28
N SER A 443 5.58 -22.41 -10.75
CA SER A 443 6.10 -23.65 -11.37
C SER A 443 5.52 -23.91 -12.77
N TRP A 444 4.33 -23.36 -13.04
CA TRP A 444 3.57 -23.57 -14.26
C TRP A 444 3.70 -22.44 -15.28
N LEU A 445 4.49 -21.40 -15.00
CA LEU A 445 4.78 -20.37 -15.98
C LEU A 445 5.58 -20.99 -17.13
N SER A 446 5.05 -20.92 -18.34
CA SER A 446 5.73 -21.45 -19.52
C SER A 446 6.81 -20.49 -20.04
N SER A 447 7.61 -20.95 -21.00
CA SER A 447 8.67 -20.18 -21.65
C SER A 447 8.20 -18.91 -22.39
N GLY A 448 6.89 -18.75 -22.59
CA GLY A 448 6.29 -17.55 -23.19
C GLY A 448 5.62 -16.62 -22.18
N GLN A 449 5.75 -16.88 -20.87
CA GLN A 449 4.98 -16.21 -19.84
C GLN A 449 5.88 -15.62 -18.74
N ALA A 450 5.46 -14.47 -18.22
CA ALA A 450 5.92 -13.88 -16.98
C ALA A 450 4.73 -13.79 -16.01
N GLY A 451 5.02 -13.82 -14.71
CA GLY A 451 4.05 -13.72 -13.65
C GLY A 451 4.12 -12.36 -12.97
N TYR A 452 3.02 -11.62 -12.96
CA TYR A 452 2.80 -10.48 -12.06
C TYR A 452 2.37 -11.01 -10.69
N LEU A 453 3.12 -10.66 -9.65
CA LEU A 453 2.88 -11.11 -8.29
C LEU A 453 1.74 -10.30 -7.66
N TYR A 454 0.57 -10.94 -7.48
CA TYR A 454 -0.57 -10.31 -6.81
C TYR A 454 -0.21 -9.92 -5.37
N GLY A 455 -0.69 -8.75 -4.95
CA GLY A 455 -0.29 -8.11 -3.69
C GLY A 455 0.79 -7.03 -3.87
N THR A 456 1.38 -6.91 -5.06
CA THR A 456 2.19 -5.75 -5.46
C THR A 456 1.36 -4.78 -6.31
N ALA A 457 1.90 -3.63 -6.71
CA ALA A 457 1.14 -2.68 -7.51
C ALA A 457 0.86 -3.23 -8.92
N PHE A 458 -0.25 -2.82 -9.54
CA PHE A 458 -0.54 -3.23 -10.91
C PHE A 458 0.52 -2.66 -11.88
N PRO A 459 1.02 -3.42 -12.89
CA PRO A 459 2.21 -3.06 -13.67
C PRO A 459 2.21 -1.72 -14.42
N THR A 460 1.07 -1.06 -14.57
CA THR A 460 0.98 0.26 -15.23
C THR A 460 0.58 1.38 -14.28
N TRP A 461 0.42 1.08 -12.99
CA TRP A 461 -0.01 2.04 -11.98
C TRP A 461 1.20 2.60 -11.21
N ALA A 462 0.98 3.69 -10.48
CA ALA A 462 1.92 4.14 -9.46
C ALA A 462 2.04 3.05 -8.38
N GLY A 463 3.26 2.81 -7.89
CA GLY A 463 3.55 1.61 -7.11
C GLY A 463 4.71 0.80 -7.68
N ASN A 464 5.24 -0.13 -6.88
CA ASN A 464 6.19 -1.13 -7.36
C ASN A 464 5.43 -2.40 -7.74
N SER A 465 5.46 -2.76 -9.02
CA SER A 465 4.95 -4.03 -9.52
C SER A 465 6.08 -5.03 -9.69
N VAL A 466 5.86 -6.26 -9.23
CA VAL A 466 6.89 -7.30 -9.30
C VAL A 466 6.51 -8.32 -10.36
N LEU A 467 7.38 -8.47 -11.35
CA LEU A 467 7.25 -9.45 -12.43
C LEU A 467 8.32 -10.52 -12.28
N THR A 468 7.95 -11.77 -12.51
CA THR A 468 8.83 -12.91 -12.34
C THR A 468 8.73 -13.88 -13.50
N ALA A 469 9.82 -14.55 -13.85
CA ALA A 469 9.79 -15.63 -14.83
C ALA A 469 10.97 -16.56 -14.59
N HIS A 470 10.96 -17.72 -15.24
CA HIS A 470 11.97 -18.73 -14.98
C HIS A 470 13.38 -18.30 -15.41
N VAL A 471 14.38 -18.60 -14.59
CA VAL A 471 15.80 -18.62 -14.99
C VAL A 471 16.12 -19.91 -15.75
N TRP A 472 15.44 -21.00 -15.40
CA TRP A 472 15.57 -22.32 -16.00
C TRP A 472 14.22 -23.04 -15.95
N ASN A 473 13.81 -23.66 -17.05
CA ASN A 473 12.48 -24.27 -17.23
C ASN A 473 12.48 -25.76 -16.85
N ALA A 474 11.28 -26.31 -16.65
CA ALA A 474 11.07 -27.71 -16.30
C ALA A 474 11.52 -28.68 -17.40
N ASP A 475 11.50 -28.26 -18.66
CA ASP A 475 11.97 -29.03 -19.83
C ASP A 475 13.50 -28.98 -20.00
N ASN A 476 14.23 -28.47 -19.00
CA ASN A 476 15.67 -28.30 -19.00
C ASN A 476 16.20 -27.31 -20.07
N THR A 477 15.40 -26.30 -20.42
CA THR A 477 15.84 -25.18 -21.27
C THR A 477 16.06 -23.89 -20.46
N PRO A 478 16.87 -22.94 -20.95
CA PRO A 478 16.96 -21.62 -20.34
C PRO A 478 15.59 -20.93 -20.30
N GLY A 479 15.23 -20.41 -19.12
CA GLY A 479 13.96 -19.69 -18.94
C GLY A 479 14.02 -18.25 -19.47
N PRO A 480 12.85 -17.57 -19.57
CA PRO A 480 12.77 -16.21 -20.11
C PRO A 480 13.74 -15.24 -19.42
N PHE A 481 13.90 -15.36 -18.11
CA PHE A 481 14.71 -14.44 -17.32
C PHE A 481 16.16 -14.92 -17.11
N HIS A 482 16.61 -15.99 -17.76
CA HIS A 482 17.97 -16.53 -17.66
C HIS A 482 19.08 -15.46 -17.86
N ALA A 483 18.82 -14.49 -18.74
CA ALA A 483 19.77 -13.43 -19.10
C ALA A 483 19.55 -12.09 -18.37
N LEU A 484 18.64 -11.99 -17.38
CA LEU A 484 18.36 -10.74 -16.67
C LEU A 484 19.60 -10.08 -16.05
N LYS A 485 20.57 -10.89 -15.61
CA LYS A 485 21.86 -10.41 -15.06
C LYS A 485 22.67 -9.53 -16.03
N THR A 486 22.34 -9.53 -17.33
CA THR A 486 23.02 -8.74 -18.35
C THR A 486 22.42 -7.35 -18.56
N LEU A 487 21.25 -7.07 -17.98
CA LEU A 487 20.65 -5.75 -17.99
C LEU A 487 21.46 -4.78 -17.12
N GLN A 488 21.61 -3.56 -17.61
CA GLN A 488 22.42 -2.49 -17.04
C GLN A 488 21.56 -1.24 -16.86
N HIS A 489 22.02 -0.32 -16.01
CA HIS A 489 21.40 0.98 -15.86
C HIS A 489 21.24 1.66 -17.22
N GLY A 490 20.05 2.18 -17.52
CA GLY A 490 19.72 2.83 -18.79
C GLY A 490 19.18 1.90 -19.87
N ASP A 491 19.26 0.58 -19.70
CA ASP A 491 18.53 -0.34 -20.58
C ASP A 491 17.02 -0.13 -20.44
N ARG A 492 16.28 -0.32 -21.53
CA ARG A 492 14.83 -0.12 -21.56
C ARG A 492 14.07 -1.39 -21.90
N PHE A 493 12.87 -1.48 -21.36
CA PHE A 493 11.86 -2.47 -21.71
C PHE A 493 10.49 -1.81 -21.68
N THR A 494 9.49 -2.47 -22.26
CA THR A 494 8.13 -1.92 -22.33
C THR A 494 7.09 -2.90 -21.81
N ILE A 495 5.97 -2.37 -21.33
CA ILE A 495 4.76 -3.12 -21.05
C ILE A 495 3.65 -2.55 -21.92
N ALA A 496 2.97 -3.38 -22.69
CA ALA A 496 1.79 -2.99 -23.46
C ALA A 496 0.52 -3.31 -22.66
N TYR A 497 -0.41 -2.36 -22.58
CA TYR A 497 -1.71 -2.54 -21.91
C TYR A 497 -2.73 -1.52 -22.40
N GLY A 498 -3.97 -1.97 -22.68
CA GLY A 498 -5.08 -1.07 -22.99
C GLY A 498 -4.85 -0.17 -24.21
N GLY A 499 -4.04 -0.61 -25.18
CA GLY A 499 -3.65 0.17 -26.37
C GLY A 499 -2.44 1.09 -26.17
N ASN A 500 -1.95 1.26 -24.95
CA ASN A 500 -0.79 2.10 -24.63
C ASN A 500 0.48 1.26 -24.44
N THR A 501 1.64 1.88 -24.67
CA THR A 501 2.97 1.29 -24.41
C THR A 501 3.71 2.08 -23.34
N TYR A 502 3.95 1.44 -22.20
CA TYR A 502 4.65 2.00 -21.04
C TYR A 502 6.14 1.64 -21.12
N THR A 503 7.01 2.64 -21.21
CA THR A 503 8.46 2.43 -21.32
C THR A 503 9.15 2.59 -19.97
N TYR A 504 9.88 1.56 -19.55
CA TYR A 504 10.62 1.52 -18.30
C TYR A 504 12.12 1.54 -18.57
N GLU A 505 12.87 2.25 -17.72
CA GLU A 505 14.33 2.33 -17.78
C GLU A 505 14.95 1.75 -16.51
N VAL A 506 15.88 0.81 -16.69
CA VAL A 506 16.58 0.10 -15.61
C VAL A 506 17.40 1.10 -14.78
N ARG A 507 17.22 1.04 -13.46
CA ARG A 507 17.94 1.83 -12.46
C ARG A 507 18.91 0.99 -11.63
N SER A 508 18.56 -0.25 -11.33
CA SER A 508 19.42 -1.13 -10.53
C SER A 508 19.33 -2.59 -10.97
N ASN A 509 20.41 -3.33 -10.75
CA ASN A 509 20.47 -4.76 -10.97
C ASN A 509 21.31 -5.39 -9.83
N GLN A 510 20.67 -6.14 -8.94
CA GLN A 510 21.27 -6.62 -7.70
C GLN A 510 21.01 -8.11 -7.47
N LEU A 511 21.93 -8.76 -6.77
CA LEU A 511 21.70 -10.06 -6.15
C LEU A 511 21.13 -9.84 -4.76
N VAL A 512 20.07 -10.56 -4.43
CA VAL A 512 19.42 -10.54 -3.12
C VAL A 512 19.22 -11.97 -2.61
N LEU A 513 19.07 -12.11 -1.29
CA LEU A 513 18.71 -13.40 -0.70
C LEU A 513 17.27 -13.77 -1.07
N PRO A 514 16.92 -15.08 -1.15
CA PRO A 514 15.55 -15.52 -1.38
C PRO A 514 14.53 -14.98 -0.38
N SER A 515 14.94 -14.72 0.85
CA SER A 515 14.11 -14.14 1.91
C SER A 515 13.97 -12.61 1.82
N SER A 516 14.72 -11.94 0.94
CA SER A 516 14.75 -10.47 0.89
C SER A 516 13.41 -9.88 0.47
N GLN A 517 12.87 -8.97 1.29
CA GLN A 517 11.65 -8.21 0.97
C GLN A 517 11.92 -6.97 0.10
N ARG A 518 13.19 -6.57 -0.07
CA ARG A 518 13.55 -5.33 -0.78
C ARG A 518 12.97 -5.24 -2.20
N PRO A 519 12.92 -6.32 -3.00
CA PRO A 519 12.28 -6.27 -4.33
C PRO A 519 10.76 -6.04 -4.30
N LEU A 520 10.10 -6.32 -3.17
CA LEU A 520 8.65 -6.16 -2.98
C LEU A 520 8.28 -4.80 -2.36
N ALA A 521 9.26 -3.99 -1.94
CA ALA A 521 9.01 -2.72 -1.28
C ALA A 521 8.18 -1.78 -2.17
N GLU A 522 7.22 -1.06 -1.57
CA GLU A 522 6.35 -0.12 -2.27
C GLU A 522 7.14 1.08 -2.83
N SER A 523 6.53 1.77 -3.80
CA SER A 523 7.12 2.92 -4.48
C SER A 523 6.02 3.93 -4.78
N GLU A 524 6.30 5.23 -4.62
CA GLU A 524 5.36 6.29 -5.03
C GLU A 524 5.37 6.51 -6.55
N TYR A 525 6.43 6.07 -7.23
CA TYR A 525 6.56 6.09 -8.68
C TYR A 525 6.09 4.77 -9.30
N SER A 526 5.66 4.79 -10.56
CA SER A 526 5.44 3.57 -11.33
C SER A 526 6.78 2.87 -11.59
N GLN A 527 7.01 1.81 -10.83
CA GLN A 527 8.24 1.03 -10.82
C GLN A 527 7.92 -0.42 -11.16
N ILE A 528 8.79 -1.05 -11.95
CA ILE A 528 8.79 -2.49 -12.18
C ILE A 528 10.04 -3.09 -11.56
N THR A 529 9.86 -4.16 -10.80
CA THR A 529 10.96 -5.01 -10.34
C THR A 529 10.86 -6.39 -11.00
N LEU A 530 11.81 -6.71 -11.89
CA LEU A 530 11.95 -8.03 -12.49
C LEU A 530 12.73 -8.95 -11.55
N VAL A 531 12.19 -10.11 -11.20
CA VAL A 531 12.80 -11.05 -10.26
C VAL A 531 12.99 -12.42 -10.90
N THR A 532 14.15 -13.05 -10.69
CA THR A 532 14.36 -14.47 -11.00
C THR A 532 15.41 -15.13 -10.10
N CYS A 533 15.52 -16.46 -10.14
CA CYS A 533 16.55 -17.24 -9.46
C CYS A 533 17.94 -17.00 -10.04
N GLU A 534 18.97 -17.06 -9.20
CA GLU A 534 20.37 -17.04 -9.67
C GLU A 534 21.29 -17.86 -8.76
N SER A 535 22.40 -18.34 -9.32
CA SER A 535 23.43 -19.15 -8.65
C SER A 535 22.88 -20.48 -8.13
N PHE A 536 22.59 -21.40 -9.07
CA PHE A 536 22.22 -22.78 -8.73
C PHE A 536 23.37 -23.48 -8.03
N ASP A 537 23.05 -24.17 -6.93
CA ASP A 537 23.97 -25.00 -6.17
C ASP A 537 23.59 -26.49 -6.33
N PRO A 538 24.38 -27.27 -7.10
CA PRO A 538 24.11 -28.69 -7.29
C PRO A 538 24.18 -29.52 -6.00
N ALA A 539 24.86 -29.05 -4.95
CA ALA A 539 24.98 -29.79 -3.70
C ALA A 539 23.68 -29.75 -2.88
N THR A 540 22.96 -28.63 -2.94
CA THR A 540 21.69 -28.46 -2.23
C THR A 540 20.48 -28.67 -3.14
N GLY A 541 20.67 -28.55 -4.47
CA GLY A 541 19.58 -28.59 -5.44
C GLY A 541 18.81 -27.28 -5.57
N ASP A 542 19.35 -26.17 -5.04
CA ASP A 542 18.64 -24.89 -4.90
C ASP A 542 19.42 -23.70 -5.46
N TYR A 543 18.69 -22.62 -5.77
CA TYR A 543 19.28 -21.33 -6.15
C TYR A 543 19.54 -20.47 -4.91
N ARG A 544 20.82 -20.15 -4.68
CA ARG A 544 21.27 -19.41 -3.49
C ARG A 544 20.79 -17.96 -3.45
N TYR A 545 20.52 -17.36 -4.60
CA TYR A 545 20.14 -15.96 -4.71
C TYR A 545 18.93 -15.75 -5.62
N ARG A 546 18.41 -14.54 -5.57
CA ARG A 546 17.55 -13.96 -6.61
C ARG A 546 18.26 -12.79 -7.26
N ARG A 547 18.02 -12.63 -8.55
CA ARG A 547 18.35 -11.46 -9.35
C ARG A 547 17.15 -10.53 -9.32
N ALA A 548 17.34 -9.28 -8.89
CA ALA A 548 16.32 -8.25 -8.90
C ALA A 548 16.79 -7.08 -9.78
N VAL A 549 16.01 -6.75 -10.81
CA VAL A 549 16.25 -5.60 -11.70
C VAL A 549 15.12 -4.61 -11.51
N GLN A 550 15.44 -3.41 -11.01
CA GLN A 550 14.45 -2.36 -10.80
C GLN A 550 14.51 -1.35 -11.94
N ALA A 551 13.36 -0.94 -12.44
CA ALA A 551 13.21 0.04 -13.49
C ALA A 551 12.03 0.97 -13.19
N VAL A 552 12.13 2.22 -13.63
CA VAL A 552 11.10 3.24 -13.42
C VAL A 552 10.51 3.66 -14.75
N LEU A 553 9.22 4.02 -14.75
CA LEU A 553 8.54 4.53 -15.92
C LEU A 553 9.21 5.81 -16.40
N VAL A 554 9.47 5.91 -17.71
CA VAL A 554 10.08 7.09 -18.34
C VAL A 554 9.26 7.67 -19.48
N ASP A 555 8.34 6.89 -20.08
CA ASP A 555 7.48 7.37 -21.18
C ASP A 555 6.22 6.51 -21.35
N VAL A 556 5.18 7.08 -21.97
CA VAL A 556 3.93 6.40 -22.33
C VAL A 556 3.50 6.85 -23.73
N TYR A 557 3.28 5.89 -24.63
CA TYR A 557 2.90 6.12 -26.04
C TYR A 557 1.56 5.51 -26.40
#